data_AF-A0A368H8J3-F1
#
_entry.id   AF-A0A368H8J3-F1
#
_cell.length_a   1.000
_cell.length_b   1.000
_cell.length_c   1.000
_cell.angle_alpha   90.00
_cell.angle_beta   90.00
_cell.angle_gamma   90.00
#
_symmetry.space_group_name_H-M   'P 1'
#
loop_
_entity.id
_entity.type
_entity.pdbx_description
1 polymer ?
#
loop_
_entity_poly.entity_id
_entity_poly.type
_entity_poly.pdbx_seq_one_letter_code
_entity_poly.pdbx_strand_id
1 'polypeptide(L)'
;MEEFYKKQDKEAEEREKKVIALLENAIKAYRERLALFDGNNTFEQVRKGSIKIQKQKPKEYELFKYAIKLLENSPVQNSPKQNWHVQCWPVQNSPVQYWTMDDPSLVDWPRRNPIL
;
A
#
# COMPACT_ATOMS: atom_id res chain seq x y z
N MET A 1 -36.80 -10.80 -35.55
CA MET A 1 -37.16 -10.36 -34.18
C MET A 1 -36.57 -11.30 -33.14
N GLU A 2 -36.88 -12.59 -33.19
CA GLU A 2 -36.34 -13.60 -32.25
C GLU A 2 -34.81 -13.74 -32.28
N GLU A 3 -34.18 -13.71 -33.45
CA GLU A 3 -32.72 -13.75 -33.59
C GLU A 3 -32.00 -12.57 -32.95
N PHE A 4 -32.64 -11.39 -32.94
CA PHE A 4 -32.10 -10.19 -32.31
C PHE A 4 -31.99 -10.38 -30.79
N TYR A 5 -33.03 -10.92 -30.15
CA TYR A 5 -33.00 -11.19 -28.71
C TYR A 5 -31.99 -12.27 -28.35
N LYS A 6 -31.95 -13.39 -29.10
CA LYS A 6 -30.93 -14.44 -28.91
C LYS A 6 -29.51 -13.89 -29.00
N LYS A 7 -29.27 -12.93 -29.90
CA LYS A 7 -27.97 -12.26 -30.02
C LYS A 7 -27.67 -11.37 -28.80
N GLN A 8 -28.65 -10.58 -28.33
CA GLN A 8 -28.49 -9.74 -27.15
C GLN A 8 -28.20 -10.55 -25.90
N ASP A 9 -28.91 -11.66 -25.68
CA ASP A 9 -28.71 -12.53 -24.52
C ASP A 9 -27.30 -13.13 -24.51
N LYS A 10 -26.84 -13.63 -25.67
CA LYS A 10 -25.49 -14.16 -25.80
C LYS A 10 -24.41 -13.09 -25.56
N GLU A 11 -24.60 -11.88 -26.10
CA GLU A 11 -23.68 -10.77 -25.86
C GLU A 11 -23.68 -10.33 -24.39
N ALA A 12 -24.83 -10.35 -23.73
CA ALA A 12 -24.95 -10.03 -22.31
C ALA A 12 -24.21 -11.07 -21.46
N GLU A 13 -24.39 -12.36 -21.73
CA GLU A 13 -23.71 -13.45 -21.04
C GLU A 13 -22.17 -13.36 -21.23
N GLU A 14 -21.70 -13.05 -22.43
CA GLU A 14 -20.28 -12.84 -22.70
C GLU A 14 -19.71 -11.62 -21.97
N ARG A 15 -20.49 -10.52 -21.88
CA ARG A 15 -20.10 -9.33 -21.11
C ARG A 15 -20.03 -9.64 -19.61
N GLU A 16 -21.01 -10.34 -19.09
CA GLU A 16 -21.06 -10.74 -17.68
C GLU A 16 -19.83 -11.57 -17.29
N LYS A 17 -19.49 -12.60 -18.08
CA LYS A 17 -18.28 -13.40 -17.87
C LYS A 17 -17.01 -12.56 -17.87
N LYS A 18 -16.89 -11.59 -18.79
CA LYS A 18 -15.74 -10.67 -18.84
C LYS A 18 -15.66 -9.77 -17.62
N VAL A 19 -16.79 -9.29 -17.11
CA VAL A 19 -16.85 -8.45 -15.91
C VAL A 19 -16.48 -9.26 -14.67
N ILE A 20 -17.00 -10.47 -14.51
CA ILE A 20 -16.66 -11.37 -13.40
C ILE A 20 -15.15 -11.65 -13.40
N ALA A 21 -14.58 -12.03 -14.55
CA ALA A 21 -13.15 -12.29 -14.67
C ALA A 21 -12.30 -11.06 -14.31
N LEU A 22 -12.72 -9.86 -14.75
CA LEU A 22 -12.03 -8.62 -14.40
C LEU A 22 -12.08 -8.34 -12.89
N LEU A 23 -13.23 -8.57 -12.25
CA LEU A 23 -13.40 -8.39 -10.80
C LEU A 23 -12.51 -9.36 -10.01
N GLU A 24 -12.51 -10.63 -10.36
CA GLU A 24 -11.66 -11.63 -9.71
C GLU A 24 -10.17 -11.31 -9.85
N ASN A 25 -9.75 -10.87 -11.04
CA ASN A 25 -8.37 -10.47 -11.29
C ASN A 25 -8.01 -9.18 -10.55
N ALA A 26 -8.93 -8.23 -10.42
CA ALA A 26 -8.75 -7.02 -9.61
C ALA A 26 -8.56 -7.34 -8.14
N ILE A 27 -9.34 -8.29 -7.59
CA ILE A 27 -9.18 -8.75 -6.21
C ILE A 27 -7.79 -9.39 -6.01
N LYS A 28 -7.33 -10.21 -6.96
CA LYS A 28 -5.98 -10.82 -6.91
C LYS A 28 -4.89 -9.74 -6.95
N ALA A 29 -4.98 -8.78 -7.87
CA ALA A 29 -4.03 -7.67 -7.98
C ALA A 29 -4.00 -6.79 -6.71
N TYR A 30 -5.15 -6.59 -6.06
CA TYR A 30 -5.23 -5.88 -4.80
C TYR A 30 -4.53 -6.64 -3.67
N ARG A 31 -4.70 -7.97 -3.58
CA ARG A 31 -3.97 -8.81 -2.61
C ARG A 31 -2.46 -8.77 -2.83
N GLU A 32 -2.01 -8.81 -4.08
CA GLU A 32 -0.59 -8.61 -4.41
C GLU A 32 -0.08 -7.24 -3.95
N ARG A 33 -0.88 -6.18 -4.14
CA ARG A 33 -0.54 -4.85 -3.63
C ARG A 33 -0.46 -4.83 -2.11
N LEU A 34 -1.39 -5.46 -1.39
CA LEU A 34 -1.37 -5.54 0.07
C LEU A 34 -0.13 -6.27 0.59
N ALA A 35 0.28 -7.34 -0.10
CA ALA A 35 1.49 -8.09 0.26
C ALA A 35 2.76 -7.23 0.15
N LEU A 36 2.78 -6.16 -0.66
CA LEU A 36 3.91 -5.22 -0.67
C LEU A 36 4.08 -4.49 0.66
N PHE A 37 3.02 -4.34 1.46
CA PHE A 37 3.05 -3.62 2.73
C PHE A 37 3.25 -4.56 3.94
N ASP A 38 3.73 -5.79 3.72
CA ASP A 38 3.96 -6.82 4.73
C ASP A 38 5.15 -6.52 5.68
N GLY A 39 5.31 -5.28 6.15
CA GLY A 39 6.25 -4.86 7.20
C GLY A 39 7.76 -5.03 6.91
N ASN A 40 8.12 -5.89 5.95
CA ASN A 40 9.49 -6.28 5.63
C ASN A 40 10.04 -5.48 4.42
N ASN A 41 9.16 -4.87 3.64
CA ASN A 41 9.54 -4.13 2.44
C ASN A 41 9.88 -2.67 2.73
N THR A 42 10.96 -2.21 2.11
CA THR A 42 11.34 -0.79 2.10
C THR A 42 10.39 0.03 1.22
N PHE A 43 10.32 1.34 1.45
CA PHE A 43 9.49 2.25 0.65
C PHE A 43 9.76 2.14 -0.87
N GLU A 44 11.03 2.02 -1.27
CA GLU A 44 11.39 1.88 -2.69
C GLU A 44 10.95 0.54 -3.28
N GLN A 45 10.95 -0.54 -2.50
CA GLN A 45 10.42 -1.83 -2.93
C GLN A 45 8.89 -1.77 -3.10
N VAL A 46 8.18 -1.14 -2.15
CA VAL A 46 6.74 -0.89 -2.23
C VAL A 46 6.39 -0.06 -3.47
N ARG A 47 7.14 1.01 -3.72
CA ARG A 47 6.95 1.90 -4.87
C ARG A 47 7.15 1.15 -6.18
N LYS A 48 8.27 0.43 -6.33
CA LYS A 48 8.57 -0.36 -7.54
C LYS A 48 7.53 -1.46 -7.76
N GLY A 49 7.12 -2.16 -6.69
CA GLY A 49 6.08 -3.19 -6.74
C GLY A 49 4.73 -2.62 -7.19
N SER A 50 4.33 -1.47 -6.66
CA SER A 50 3.09 -0.80 -7.03
C SER A 50 3.08 -0.37 -8.50
N ILE A 51 4.19 0.20 -8.99
CA ILE A 51 4.37 0.56 -10.41
C ILE A 51 4.31 -0.69 -11.29
N LYS A 52 4.89 -1.81 -10.85
CA LYS A 52 4.86 -3.08 -11.58
C LYS A 52 3.42 -3.59 -11.73
N ILE A 53 2.63 -3.59 -10.66
CA ILE A 53 1.22 -4.00 -10.70
C ILE A 53 0.43 -3.10 -11.67
N GLN A 54 0.62 -1.78 -11.58
CA GLN A 54 -0.05 -0.83 -12.48
C GLN A 54 0.29 -1.08 -13.96
N LYS A 55 1.56 -1.34 -14.28
CA LYS A 55 2.00 -1.60 -15.66
C LYS A 55 1.53 -2.94 -16.21
N GLN A 56 1.53 -3.98 -15.37
CA GLN A 56 1.18 -5.34 -15.80
C GLN A 56 -0.33 -5.58 -15.84
N LYS A 57 -1.08 -4.93 -14.95
CA LYS A 57 -2.51 -5.16 -14.74
C LYS A 57 -3.28 -3.82 -14.65
N PRO A 58 -3.28 -3.01 -15.71
CA PRO A 58 -3.79 -1.64 -15.65
C PRO A 58 -5.29 -1.55 -15.37
N LYS A 59 -6.10 -2.48 -15.92
CA LYS A 59 -7.55 -2.48 -15.74
C LYS A 59 -7.93 -2.89 -14.32
N GLU A 60 -7.29 -3.93 -13.83
CA GLU A 60 -7.42 -4.43 -12.46
C GLU A 60 -7.00 -3.36 -11.46
N TYR A 61 -5.88 -2.67 -11.72
CA TYR A 61 -5.35 -1.59 -10.90
C TYR A 61 -6.34 -0.43 -10.76
N GLU A 62 -6.85 0.08 -11.88
CA GLU A 62 -7.82 1.17 -11.83
C GLU A 62 -9.14 0.73 -11.18
N LEU A 63 -9.58 -0.52 -11.39
CA LEU A 63 -10.82 -1.02 -10.79
C LEU A 63 -10.73 -1.10 -9.26
N PHE A 64 -9.68 -1.71 -8.68
CA PHE A 64 -9.58 -1.77 -7.22
C PHE A 64 -9.28 -0.39 -6.62
N LYS A 65 -8.53 0.48 -7.31
CA LYS A 65 -8.26 1.85 -6.88
C LYS A 65 -9.55 2.68 -6.81
N TYR A 66 -10.42 2.53 -7.81
CA TYR A 66 -11.74 3.15 -7.79
C TYR A 66 -12.60 2.62 -6.64
N ALA A 67 -12.59 1.30 -6.40
CA ALA A 67 -13.32 0.69 -5.28
C ALA A 67 -12.84 1.20 -3.91
N ILE A 68 -11.53 1.34 -3.71
CA ILE A 68 -10.96 1.94 -2.48
C ILE A 68 -11.44 3.40 -2.33
N LYS A 69 -11.37 4.19 -3.40
CA LYS A 69 -11.86 5.58 -3.39
C LYS A 69 -13.35 5.68 -3.07
N LEU A 70 -14.17 4.74 -3.55
CA LEU A 70 -15.60 4.68 -3.18
C LEU A 70 -15.79 4.39 -1.69
N LEU A 71 -14.99 3.48 -1.14
CA LEU A 71 -15.02 3.15 0.29
C LEU A 71 -14.63 4.35 1.16
N GLU A 72 -13.60 5.10 0.76
CA GLU A 72 -13.14 6.32 1.46
C GLU A 72 -14.19 7.44 1.48
N ASN A 73 -15.01 7.54 0.41
CA ASN A 73 -16.03 8.58 0.26
C ASN A 73 -17.43 8.15 0.76
N SER A 74 -17.59 6.90 1.19
CA SER A 74 -18.89 6.41 1.69
C SER A 74 -19.20 7.04 3.06
N PRO A 75 -20.39 7.62 3.26
CA PRO A 75 -20.79 8.23 4.53
C PRO A 75 -21.08 7.20 5.66
N VAL A 76 -20.80 5.91 5.44
CA VAL A 76 -21.17 4.83 6.36
C VAL A 76 -19.95 4.30 7.13
N GLN A 77 -19.99 4.59 8.43
CA GLN A 77 -19.30 3.98 9.58
C GLN A 77 -18.05 4.68 10.15
N ASN A 78 -18.30 5.35 11.28
CA ASN A 78 -17.39 5.67 12.37
C ASN A 78 -16.81 4.41 13.05
N SER A 79 -16.29 3.45 12.28
CA SER A 79 -15.35 2.45 12.78
C SER A 79 -13.94 3.03 12.65
N PRO A 80 -12.94 2.60 13.45
CA PRO A 80 -11.62 3.20 13.41
C PRO A 80 -11.15 3.16 11.97
N LYS A 81 -10.99 4.34 11.35
CA LYS A 81 -10.25 4.45 10.09
C LYS A 81 -8.92 3.78 10.42
N GLN A 82 -8.70 2.55 9.94
CA GLN A 82 -7.35 2.01 9.92
C GLN A 82 -6.58 3.03 9.12
N ASN A 83 -5.83 3.81 9.87
CA ASN A 83 -5.25 5.03 9.40
C ASN A 83 -4.15 4.59 8.45
N TRP A 84 -4.46 4.49 7.15
CA TRP A 84 -3.44 4.32 6.12
C TRP A 84 -2.61 5.61 5.96
N HIS A 85 -2.75 6.60 6.85
CA HIS A 85 -1.60 7.41 7.21
C HIS A 85 -0.51 6.47 7.69
N VAL A 86 0.40 6.20 6.76
CA VAL A 86 1.83 6.13 6.97
C VAL A 86 2.21 6.85 8.27
N GLN A 87 2.13 6.14 9.39
CA GLN A 87 3.02 6.39 10.49
C GLN A 87 4.37 5.85 10.00
N CYS A 88 5.04 6.68 9.20
CA CYS A 88 6.47 6.80 9.40
C CYS A 88 6.60 7.08 10.88
N TRP A 89 7.10 6.09 11.62
CA TRP A 89 7.55 6.32 12.97
C TRP A 89 8.38 7.61 12.95
N PRO A 90 8.22 8.54 13.91
CA PRO A 90 9.26 9.53 14.05
C PRO A 90 10.54 8.72 14.23
N VAL A 91 11.55 8.99 13.40
CA VAL A 91 12.92 8.66 13.77
C VAL A 91 13.04 9.17 15.21
N GLN A 92 13.03 8.25 16.17
CA GLN A 92 13.42 8.61 17.53
C GLN A 92 14.88 8.99 17.37
N ASN A 93 15.11 10.29 17.20
CA ASN A 93 16.36 10.91 17.55
C ASN A 93 16.71 10.33 18.92
N SER A 94 17.81 9.58 18.98
CA SER A 94 18.34 9.10 20.26
C SER A 94 18.27 10.25 21.26
N PRO A 95 17.78 10.03 22.49
CA PRO A 95 18.01 11.00 23.53
C PRO A 95 19.53 11.14 23.66
N VAL A 96 20.05 12.30 23.26
CA VAL A 96 21.35 12.77 23.74
C VAL A 96 21.16 12.92 25.24
N GLN A 97 21.52 11.89 25.99
CA GLN A 97 21.66 12.02 27.43
C GLN A 97 22.94 12.80 27.68
N TYR A 98 22.74 14.07 27.97
CA TYR A 98 23.62 14.93 28.73
C TYR A 98 24.03 14.19 30.00
N TRP A 99 25.34 14.06 30.19
CA TRP A 99 25.96 13.52 31.40
C TRP A 99 25.45 14.29 32.62
N THR A 100 24.91 13.58 33.61
CA THR A 100 24.75 14.12 34.95
C THR A 100 26.15 14.43 35.47
N MET A 101 26.46 15.72 35.64
CA MET A 101 27.61 16.17 36.42
C MET A 101 27.37 15.77 37.87
N ASP A 102 27.91 14.62 38.29
CA ASP A 102 28.23 14.28 39.68
C ASP A 102 29.01 12.94 39.69
N ASP A 103 30.23 12.92 39.16
CA ASP A 103 31.31 12.04 39.65
C ASP A 103 32.69 12.50 39.12
N PRO A 104 33.60 13.02 39.97
CA PRO A 104 34.88 13.60 39.54
C PRO A 104 36.04 12.59 39.44
N SER A 105 35.80 11.30 39.19
CA SER A 105 36.90 10.35 38.98
C SER A 105 36.57 9.22 38.02
N LEU A 106 36.83 9.43 36.72
CA LEU A 106 37.74 8.54 35.96
C LEU A 106 37.87 9.04 34.51
N VAL A 107 39.07 9.49 34.19
CA VAL A 107 39.59 9.68 32.84
C VAL A 107 39.89 8.30 32.24
N ASP A 108 39.33 7.97 31.07
CA ASP A 108 40.19 7.56 29.94
C ASP A 108 39.46 7.63 28.57
N TRP A 109 40.22 8.06 27.57
CA TRP A 109 39.83 8.34 26.18
C TRP A 109 40.00 7.07 25.31
N PRO A 110 39.58 6.97 24.02
CA PRO A 110 40.23 7.76 22.96
C PRO A 110 39.42 8.15 21.71
N ARG A 111 39.86 9.28 21.11
CA ARG A 111 40.00 9.61 19.67
C ARG A 111 38.76 9.54 18.76
N ARG A 112 38.20 10.72 18.47
CA ARG A 112 37.59 11.01 17.16
C ARG A 112 38.69 11.42 16.18
N ASN A 113 38.79 10.74 15.04
CA ASN A 113 39.44 11.27 13.85
C ASN A 113 38.37 11.91 12.93
N PRO A 114 38.67 13.04 12.26
CA PRO A 114 37.75 13.72 11.36
C PRO A 114 37.73 13.05 9.98
N ILE A 115 36.60 13.22 9.30
CA ILE A 115 36.29 12.76 7.95
C ILE A 115 37.18 13.50 6.94
N LEU A 116 37.78 12.76 5.99
CA LEU A 116 38.20 13.26 4.67
C LEU A 116 37.00 13.24 3.73
#